data_AF-A0A4Q0II00-F1
#
_entry.id   AF-A0A4Q0II00-F1
#
_cell.length_a   1.000
_cell.length_b   1.000
_cell.length_c   1.000
_cell.angle_alpha   90.00
_cell.angle_beta   90.00
_cell.angle_gamma   90.00
#
_symmetry.space_group_name_H-M   'P 1'
#
loop_
_entity.id
_entity.type
_entity.pdbx_description
1 polymer ?
#
loop_
_entity_poly.entity_id
_entity_poly.type
_entity_poly.pdbx_seq_one_letter_code
_entity_poly.pdbx_strand_id
1 'polypeptide(L)'
;DLRYGILSTTTGFKVSMTHYLATPIPSVQALLNRGGMMGVLENMGMLCVAMAFGGIMHGSGMLTTVLNKLLGRVRTDGGLILSTLLSCVVLCFSTGSAYMGILIPGSLFKDSYLKRRLHPKNLSRALEDSATMLDGAIPWASGAVYMSGV
;
A
#
# COMPACT_ATOMS: atom_id res chain seq x y z
N ASP A 1 7.68 -33.37 17.63
CA ASP A 1 8.30 -32.32 16.79
C ASP A 1 7.47 -31.73 15.66
N LEU A 2 6.68 -32.46 14.86
CA LEU A 2 5.90 -31.80 13.78
C LEU A 2 4.66 -31.01 14.28
N ARG A 3 3.95 -31.54 15.29
CA ARG A 3 2.74 -30.91 15.85
C ARG A 3 3.00 -29.52 16.44
N TYR A 4 4.12 -29.35 17.14
CA TYR A 4 4.52 -28.07 17.69
C TYR A 4 4.93 -27.07 16.60
N GLY A 5 5.52 -27.54 15.49
CA GLY A 5 5.81 -26.68 14.33
C GLY A 5 4.55 -26.17 13.61
N ILE A 6 3.51 -27.01 13.49
CA ILE A 6 2.23 -26.56 12.90
C ILE A 6 1.51 -25.59 13.84
N LEU A 7 1.51 -25.86 15.14
CA LEU A 7 0.89 -25.00 16.16
C LEU A 7 1.60 -23.64 16.28
N SER A 8 2.94 -23.60 16.22
CA SER A 8 3.69 -22.34 16.22
C SER A 8 3.42 -21.52 14.96
N THR A 9 3.20 -22.17 13.82
CA THR A 9 2.87 -21.48 12.56
C THR A 9 1.47 -20.87 12.60
N THR A 10 0.47 -21.61 13.10
CA THR A 10 -0.93 -21.14 13.13
C THR A 10 -1.19 -20.14 14.24
N THR A 11 -0.74 -20.44 15.46
CA THR A 11 -1.08 -19.64 16.67
C THR A 11 0.04 -18.70 17.13
N GLY A 12 1.24 -18.85 16.56
CA GLY A 12 2.42 -18.07 16.93
C GLY A 12 3.37 -18.85 17.80
N PHE A 13 4.64 -18.45 17.76
CA PHE A 13 5.63 -18.97 18.69
C PHE A 13 5.28 -18.54 20.11
N LYS A 14 5.61 -19.36 21.11
CA LYS A 14 5.42 -19.00 22.52
C LYS A 14 6.68 -19.29 23.31
N VAL A 15 6.96 -18.46 24.32
CA VAL A 15 8.10 -18.65 25.23
C VAL A 15 8.06 -20.03 25.91
N SER A 16 6.88 -20.61 26.15
CA SER A 16 6.75 -21.95 26.73
C SER A 16 7.32 -23.07 25.83
N MET A 17 7.55 -22.81 24.54
CA MET A 17 8.08 -23.77 23.57
C MET A 17 9.61 -23.84 23.57
N THR A 18 10.31 -22.90 24.24
CA THR A 18 11.79 -22.88 24.30
C THR A 18 12.36 -23.67 25.48
N HIS A 19 11.50 -24.18 26.38
CA HIS A 19 11.92 -24.82 27.64
C HIS A 19 12.86 -23.95 28.51
N TYR A 20 12.84 -22.64 28.31
CA TYR A 20 13.68 -21.69 29.04
C TYR A 20 13.14 -21.52 30.46
N LEU A 21 14.00 -21.76 31.47
CA LEU A 21 13.61 -21.85 32.89
C LEU A 21 13.48 -20.48 33.59
N ALA A 22 13.97 -19.41 32.97
CA ALA A 22 13.89 -18.05 33.49
C ALA A 22 12.85 -17.22 32.71
N THR A 23 12.29 -16.19 33.34
CA THR A 23 11.41 -15.24 32.64
C THR A 23 12.24 -14.33 31.73
N PRO A 24 12.03 -14.33 30.40
CA PRO A 24 12.72 -13.39 29.51
C PRO A 24 12.33 -11.95 29.83
N ILE A 25 13.16 -11.00 29.42
CA ILE A 25 12.79 -9.58 29.49
C ILE A 25 11.47 -9.31 28.74
N PRO A 26 10.63 -8.36 29.21
CA PRO A 26 9.29 -8.14 28.66
C PRO A 26 9.27 -7.93 27.14
N SER A 27 10.26 -7.23 26.59
CA SER A 27 10.40 -6.98 25.15
C SER A 27 10.62 -8.26 24.34
N VAL A 28 11.40 -9.21 24.88
CA VAL A 28 11.66 -10.50 24.23
C VAL A 28 10.43 -11.40 24.37
N GLN A 29 9.73 -11.35 25.50
CA GLN A 29 8.48 -12.09 25.66
C GLN A 29 7.39 -11.59 24.70
N ALA A 30 7.30 -10.29 24.47
CA ALA A 30 6.40 -9.70 23.47
C ALA A 30 6.76 -10.09 22.04
N LEU A 31 8.05 -10.07 21.69
CA LEU A 31 8.54 -10.50 20.37
C LEU A 31 8.27 -11.98 20.10
N LEU A 32 8.49 -12.85 21.09
CA LEU A 32 8.28 -14.29 20.94
C LEU A 32 6.79 -14.63 20.90
N ASN A 33 5.93 -13.94 21.67
CA ASN A 33 4.49 -14.20 21.74
C ASN A 33 3.66 -13.32 20.78
N ARG A 34 4.21 -12.90 19.63
CA ARG A 34 3.57 -11.95 18.70
C ARG A 34 2.38 -12.52 17.90
N GLY A 35 1.99 -13.76 18.15
CA GLY A 35 0.97 -14.46 17.38
C GLY A 35 1.51 -15.06 16.07
N GLY A 36 0.67 -15.84 15.39
CA GLY A 36 0.98 -16.52 14.13
C GLY A 36 -0.01 -16.15 13.05
N MET A 37 -0.26 -17.03 12.09
CA MET A 37 -1.20 -16.78 10.98
C MET A 37 -2.58 -16.29 11.44
N MET A 38 -3.10 -16.79 12.57
CA MET A 38 -4.38 -16.33 13.09
C MET A 38 -4.38 -14.86 13.53
N GLY A 39 -3.25 -14.34 14.02
CA GLY A 39 -3.13 -12.94 14.45
C GLY A 39 -3.06 -11.96 13.27
N VAL A 40 -2.61 -12.43 12.10
CA VAL A 40 -2.52 -11.60 10.88
C VAL A 40 -3.81 -11.70 10.03
N LEU A 41 -4.70 -12.64 10.34
CA LEU A 41 -5.88 -12.96 9.54
C LEU A 41 -6.90 -11.81 9.50
N GLU A 42 -7.08 -11.11 10.62
CA GLU A 42 -7.96 -9.93 10.71
C GLU A 42 -7.49 -8.81 9.76
N ASN A 43 -6.18 -8.54 9.81
CA ASN A 43 -5.51 -7.58 8.94
C ASN A 43 -5.63 -7.97 7.46
N MET A 44 -5.48 -9.26 7.13
CA MET A 44 -5.70 -9.77 5.77
C MET A 44 -7.16 -9.60 5.32
N GLY A 45 -8.13 -9.82 6.21
CA GLY A 45 -9.55 -9.62 5.91
C GLY A 45 -9.87 -8.17 5.54
N MET A 46 -9.35 -7.22 6.32
CA MET A 46 -9.49 -5.79 6.03
C MET A 46 -8.82 -5.39 4.71
N LEU A 47 -7.63 -5.94 4.43
CA LEU A 47 -6.92 -5.73 3.17
C LEU A 47 -7.73 -6.24 1.96
N CYS A 48 -8.36 -7.41 2.06
CA CYS A 48 -9.21 -7.95 1.00
C CYS A 48 -10.39 -7.03 0.68
N VAL A 49 -11.08 -6.51 1.70
CA VAL A 49 -12.21 -5.57 1.52
C VAL A 49 -11.73 -4.25 0.90
N ALA A 50 -10.60 -3.73 1.35
CA ALA A 50 -10.01 -2.50 0.81
C ALA A 50 -9.62 -2.65 -0.67
N MET A 51 -8.98 -3.75 -1.04
CA MET A 51 -8.62 -4.03 -2.44
C MET A 51 -9.87 -4.21 -3.32
N ALA A 52 -10.92 -4.85 -2.82
CA ALA A 52 -12.19 -4.99 -3.54
C ALA A 52 -12.83 -3.63 -3.83
N PHE A 53 -12.86 -2.74 -2.84
CA PHE A 53 -13.35 -1.37 -3.01
C PHE A 53 -12.50 -0.58 -4.02
N GLY A 54 -11.17 -0.66 -3.91
CA GLY A 54 -10.22 -0.09 -4.87
C GLY A 54 -10.47 -0.55 -6.31
N GLY A 55 -10.66 -1.86 -6.50
CA GLY A 55 -10.96 -2.45 -7.79
C GLY A 55 -12.28 -1.97 -8.39
N ILE A 56 -13.34 -1.83 -7.58
CA ILE A 56 -14.65 -1.30 -8.04
C ILE A 56 -14.53 0.16 -8.48
N MET A 57 -13.83 1.00 -7.73
CA MET A 57 -13.62 2.41 -8.12
C MET A 57 -12.78 2.56 -9.38
N HIS A 58 -11.81 1.66 -9.61
CA HIS A 58 -11.07 1.60 -10.85
C HIS A 58 -11.94 1.13 -12.02
N GLY A 59 -12.61 -0.03 -11.87
CA GLY A 59 -13.42 -0.65 -12.92
C GLY A 59 -14.65 0.17 -13.32
N SER A 60 -15.23 0.94 -12.40
CA SER A 60 -16.34 1.87 -12.68
C SER A 60 -15.91 3.13 -13.45
N GLY A 61 -14.61 3.35 -13.66
CA GLY A 61 -14.08 4.51 -14.36
C GLY A 61 -14.18 5.83 -13.58
N MET A 62 -14.69 5.80 -12.33
CA MET A 62 -14.83 7.00 -11.50
C MET A 62 -13.49 7.72 -11.30
N LEU A 63 -12.42 6.95 -11.05
CA LEU A 63 -11.06 7.48 -10.94
C LEU A 63 -10.65 8.19 -12.24
N THR A 64 -10.82 7.55 -13.38
CA THR A 64 -10.46 8.11 -14.69
C THR A 64 -11.23 9.40 -15.00
N THR A 65 -12.51 9.49 -14.62
CA THR A 65 -13.32 10.72 -14.78
C THR A 65 -12.80 11.86 -13.90
N VAL A 66 -12.48 11.59 -12.62
CA VAL A 66 -11.92 12.61 -11.71
C VAL A 66 -10.58 13.12 -12.24
N LEU A 67 -9.74 12.22 -12.72
CA LEU A 67 -8.40 12.53 -13.24
C LEU A 67 -8.44 13.36 -14.53
N ASN A 68 -9.34 13.01 -15.47
CA ASN A 68 -9.54 13.81 -16.69
C ASN A 68 -10.04 15.22 -16.38
N LYS A 69 -10.89 15.37 -15.35
CA LYS A 69 -11.40 16.68 -14.90
C LYS A 69 -10.29 17.52 -14.25
N LEU A 70 -9.35 16.88 -13.56
CA LEU A 70 -8.14 17.52 -13.04
C LEU A 70 -7.21 17.99 -14.17
N LEU A 71 -6.95 17.12 -15.16
CA LEU A 71 -6.13 17.42 -16.33
C LEU A 71 -6.64 18.62 -17.14
N GLY A 72 -7.96 18.75 -17.31
CA GLY A 72 -8.57 19.88 -18.02
C GLY A 72 -8.33 21.25 -17.37
N ARG A 73 -7.90 21.28 -16.11
CA ARG A 73 -7.66 22.51 -15.34
C ARG A 73 -6.18 22.92 -15.30
N VAL A 74 -5.28 22.07 -15.79
CA VAL A 74 -3.84 22.30 -15.75
C VAL A 74 -3.36 23.06 -16.99
N ARG A 75 -2.82 24.26 -16.77
CA ARG A 75 -2.26 25.12 -17.83
C ARG A 75 -0.73 25.16 -17.86
N THR A 76 -0.06 24.95 -16.73
CA THR A 76 1.41 25.05 -16.59
C THR A 76 2.09 23.68 -16.47
N ASP A 77 3.39 23.63 -16.75
CA ASP A 77 4.17 22.38 -16.70
C ASP A 77 4.35 21.88 -15.26
N GLY A 78 4.58 22.80 -14.31
CA GLY A 78 4.58 22.46 -12.87
C GLY A 78 3.21 21.97 -12.38
N GLY A 79 2.12 22.54 -12.92
CA GLY A 79 0.77 22.08 -12.64
C GLY A 79 0.53 20.66 -13.15
N LEU A 80 1.18 20.25 -14.25
CA LEU A 80 1.08 18.89 -14.76
C LEU A 80 1.74 17.91 -13.81
N ILE A 81 2.96 18.22 -13.33
CA ILE A 81 3.66 17.39 -12.35
C ILE A 81 2.86 17.29 -11.05
N LEU A 82 2.35 18.41 -10.53
CA LEU A 82 1.53 18.42 -9.33
C LEU A 82 0.25 17.61 -9.50
N SER A 83 -0.40 17.70 -10.66
CA SER A 83 -1.59 16.91 -10.95
C SER A 83 -1.29 15.41 -11.01
N THR A 84 -0.15 15.00 -11.57
CA THR A 84 0.31 13.61 -11.55
C THR A 84 0.51 13.11 -10.13
N LEU A 85 1.20 13.90 -9.28
CA LEU A 85 1.44 13.56 -7.87
C LEU A 85 0.12 13.39 -7.11
N LEU A 86 -0.78 14.38 -7.18
CA LEU A 86 -2.08 14.33 -6.53
C LEU A 86 -2.93 13.16 -7.04
N SER A 87 -2.85 12.86 -8.33
CA SER A 87 -3.54 11.73 -8.95
C SER A 87 -3.05 10.40 -8.39
N CYS A 88 -1.74 10.20 -8.33
CA CYS A 88 -1.14 9.03 -7.68
C CYS A 88 -1.56 8.92 -6.22
N VAL A 89 -1.58 10.04 -5.48
CA VAL A 89 -2.02 10.06 -4.07
C VAL A 89 -3.45 9.58 -3.94
N VAL A 90 -4.38 10.17 -4.71
CA VAL A 90 -5.80 9.84 -4.67
C VAL A 90 -6.01 8.37 -5.05
N LEU A 91 -5.32 7.88 -6.08
CA LEU A 91 -5.39 6.50 -6.50
C LEU A 91 -4.83 5.53 -5.47
N CYS A 92 -3.62 5.78 -4.97
CA CYS A 92 -2.99 4.95 -3.94
C CYS A 92 -3.88 4.90 -2.70
N PHE A 93 -4.35 6.05 -2.23
CA PHE A 93 -5.25 6.15 -1.10
C PHE A 93 -6.54 5.36 -1.39
N SER A 94 -7.20 5.60 -2.51
CA SER A 94 -8.45 4.91 -2.88
C SER A 94 -8.29 3.39 -3.03
N THR A 95 -7.16 2.93 -3.59
CA THR A 95 -6.95 1.52 -3.97
C THR A 95 -6.18 0.71 -2.93
N GLY A 96 -5.45 1.37 -2.02
CA GLY A 96 -4.55 0.72 -1.07
C GLY A 96 -3.36 0.00 -1.72
N SER A 97 -3.04 0.33 -2.98
CA SER A 97 -2.00 -0.34 -3.77
C SER A 97 -1.12 0.66 -4.51
N ALA A 98 0.17 0.68 -4.19
CA ALA A 98 1.18 1.46 -4.91
C ALA A 98 1.26 1.08 -6.40
N TYR A 99 1.06 -0.20 -6.73
CA TYR A 99 1.11 -0.69 -8.11
C TYR A 99 0.04 -0.04 -8.99
N MET A 100 -1.20 -0.01 -8.53
CA MET A 100 -2.31 0.66 -9.24
C MET A 100 -2.12 2.18 -9.27
N GLY A 101 -1.57 2.76 -8.20
CA GLY A 101 -1.24 4.18 -8.11
C GLY A 101 -0.20 4.67 -9.10
N ILE A 102 0.69 3.79 -9.60
CA ILE A 102 1.69 4.12 -10.62
C ILE A 102 1.16 3.88 -12.03
N LEU A 103 0.50 2.74 -12.25
CA LEU A 103 0.18 2.24 -13.59
C LEU A 103 -0.90 3.08 -14.29
N ILE A 104 -1.92 3.50 -13.54
CA ILE A 104 -3.05 4.26 -14.07
C ILE A 104 -2.64 5.70 -14.41
N PRO A 105 -1.99 6.48 -13.50
CA PRO A 105 -1.48 7.80 -13.85
C PRO A 105 -0.37 7.73 -14.89
N GLY A 106 0.48 6.70 -14.85
CA GLY A 106 1.55 6.53 -15.84
C GLY A 106 1.01 6.41 -17.26
N SER A 107 -0.06 5.63 -17.46
CA SER A 107 -0.73 5.54 -18.77
C SER A 107 -1.52 6.81 -19.13
N LEU A 108 -2.20 7.42 -18.16
CA LEU A 108 -3.06 8.59 -18.40
C LEU A 108 -2.28 9.89 -18.70
N PHE A 109 -1.18 10.13 -17.97
CA PHE A 109 -0.39 11.36 -18.09
C PHE A 109 0.69 11.28 -19.18
N LYS A 110 1.01 10.08 -19.68
CA LYS A 110 2.04 9.86 -20.72
C LYS A 110 1.91 10.81 -21.90
N ASP A 111 0.72 10.86 -22.51
CA ASP A 111 0.48 11.67 -23.70
C ASP A 111 0.54 13.18 -23.40
N SER A 112 0.15 13.58 -22.18
CA SER A 112 0.21 14.98 -21.74
C SER A 112 1.64 15.47 -21.54
N TYR A 113 2.53 14.63 -21.01
CA TYR A 113 3.96 14.93 -20.88
C TYR A 113 4.64 15.01 -22.25
N LEU A 114 4.31 14.10 -23.17
CA LEU A 114 4.80 14.11 -24.56
C LEU A 114 4.37 15.38 -25.32
N LYS A 115 3.09 15.76 -25.23
CA LYS A 115 2.55 16.97 -25.87
C LYS A 115 3.23 18.25 -25.38
N ARG A 116 3.64 18.29 -24.10
CA ARG A 116 4.37 19.41 -23.50
C ARG A 116 5.90 19.31 -23.67
N ARG A 117 6.40 18.35 -24.44
CA ARG A 117 7.85 18.11 -24.66
C ARG A 117 8.64 17.87 -23.37
N LEU A 118 8.01 17.32 -22.33
CA LEU A 118 8.68 16.92 -21.10
C LEU A 118 9.33 15.55 -21.26
N HIS A 119 10.51 15.36 -20.67
CA HIS A 119 11.21 14.08 -20.72
C HIS A 119 10.43 13.00 -19.94
N PRO A 120 10.27 11.77 -20.46
CA PRO A 120 9.53 10.69 -19.77
C PRO A 120 10.06 10.34 -18.37
N LYS A 121 11.35 10.61 -18.10
CA LYS A 121 11.95 10.47 -16.76
C LYS A 121 11.26 11.35 -15.72
N ASN A 122 10.74 12.53 -16.11
CA ASN A 122 10.05 13.42 -15.15
C ASN A 122 8.71 12.81 -14.72
N LEU A 123 8.02 12.12 -15.63
CA LEU A 123 6.82 11.36 -15.31
C LEU A 123 7.17 10.18 -14.38
N SER A 124 8.13 9.34 -14.76
CA SER A 124 8.55 8.20 -13.95
C SER A 124 8.98 8.61 -12.54
N ARG A 125 9.75 9.69 -12.41
CA ARG A 125 10.18 10.20 -11.10
C ARG A 125 9.02 10.70 -10.26
N ALA A 126 8.08 11.44 -10.86
CA ALA A 126 6.89 11.90 -10.14
C ALA A 126 6.00 10.73 -9.67
N LEU A 127 5.83 9.69 -10.50
CA LEU A 127 5.07 8.50 -10.13
C LEU A 127 5.69 7.78 -8.93
N GLU A 128 7.01 7.58 -8.96
CA GLU A 128 7.73 6.86 -7.90
C GLU A 128 7.73 7.65 -6.58
N ASP A 129 8.00 8.96 -6.63
CA ASP A 129 8.01 9.83 -5.45
C ASP A 129 6.64 9.87 -4.76
N SER A 130 5.54 9.73 -5.50
CA SER A 130 4.20 9.79 -4.92
C SER A 130 3.70 8.43 -4.42
N ALA A 131 3.82 7.35 -5.19
CA ALA A 131 3.26 6.07 -4.78
C ALA A 131 4.05 5.40 -3.64
N THR A 132 5.38 5.45 -3.68
CA THR A 132 6.26 4.72 -2.76
C THR A 132 6.27 5.33 -1.36
N MET A 133 6.14 6.65 -1.25
CA MET A 133 6.04 7.34 0.04
C MET A 133 4.70 7.08 0.77
N LEU A 134 3.65 6.72 0.05
CA LEU A 134 2.29 6.63 0.61
C LEU A 134 1.91 5.22 1.08
N ASP A 135 2.62 4.18 0.65
CA ASP A 135 2.26 2.78 0.94
C ASP A 135 2.26 2.47 2.46
N GLY A 136 3.09 3.15 3.24
CA GLY A 136 3.10 3.06 4.71
C GLY A 136 2.14 4.04 5.42
N ALA A 137 1.60 5.04 4.72
CA ALA A 137 0.76 6.09 5.32
C ALA A 137 -0.74 5.82 5.18
N ILE A 138 -1.14 5.00 4.20
CA ILE A 138 -2.56 4.71 3.91
C ILE A 138 -3.00 3.56 4.80
N PRO A 139 -3.93 3.75 5.76
CA PRO A 139 -4.22 2.77 6.82
C PRO A 139 -4.63 1.38 6.33
N TRP A 140 -5.20 1.30 5.13
CA TRP A 140 -5.65 0.06 4.49
C TRP A 140 -4.73 -0.43 3.37
N ALA A 141 -3.57 0.21 3.17
CA ALA A 141 -2.52 -0.31 2.30
C ALA A 141 -1.75 -1.42 3.03
N SER A 142 -1.24 -2.37 2.24
CA SER A 142 -0.53 -3.55 2.76
C SER A 142 0.61 -3.18 3.73
N GLY A 143 1.40 -2.16 3.39
CA GLY A 143 2.50 -1.68 4.23
C GLY A 143 2.03 -1.09 5.56
N ALA A 144 0.99 -0.26 5.56
CA ALA A 144 0.47 0.36 6.78
C ALA A 144 -0.24 -0.63 7.70
N VAL A 145 -1.02 -1.57 7.14
CA VAL A 145 -1.69 -2.62 7.92
C VAL A 145 -0.67 -3.50 8.65
N TYR A 146 0.48 -3.78 8.03
CA TYR A 146 1.59 -4.44 8.69
C TYR A 146 2.19 -3.55 9.79
N MET A 147 2.45 -2.27 9.52
CA MET A 147 3.02 -1.32 10.48
C MET A 147 2.10 -1.00 11.67
N SER A 148 0.79 -1.15 11.53
CA SER A 148 -0.18 -0.95 12.61
C SER A 148 -0.34 -2.17 13.52
N GLY A 149 0.01 -3.37 13.04
CA GLY A 149 -0.09 -4.62 13.81
C GLY A 149 1.21 -5.02 14.51
N VAL A 150 2.30 -4.29 14.28
CA VAL A 150 3.62 -4.50 14.90
C VAL A 150 3.79 -3.76 16.20
#